data_AF-A0ABD0N897-F1
#
_entry.id   AF-A0ABD0N897-F1
#
_cell.length_a   1.000
_cell.length_b   1.000
_cell.length_c   1.000
_cell.angle_alpha   90.00
_cell.angle_beta   90.00
_cell.angle_gamma   90.00
#
_symmetry.space_group_name_H-M   'P 1'
#
loop_
_entity.id
_entity.type
_entity.pdbx_description
1 polymer ?
#
loop_
_entity_poly.entity_id
_entity_poly.type
_entity_poly.pdbx_seq_one_letter_code
_entity_poly.pdbx_strand_id
1 'polypeptide(L)'
;DDNEDLKCQLAFIKEEATLMRKKMAKIDKEKDRLEQELQKYRSFYGDLDSPHPKGEAGGPPTTRESELKLRLRLVEEEANILGRKIVELEVENRGLRAELDDLRGDESSNGGLSGAEGGIGREQGAELSELRQQLQLVEDEAELLRRNLADVEEQNKRVTSELNKLRFKEGTRHTSGANATGAANGAGDSSKAEALQEELKAARKQINELSGKVMQLQYENRVLLSNMQRYDLASHLAITPRDSDAESDTGPGIGGRRGSDDDSSSSRLPPHRKREGPVGGESDSEEVRGNARCLTPTRSLYSPESARLLSRSIRDRQQMIDIRAEAERLGRTIDRLIADTSNIIAEARVFVANGDLFGRVEDDDDGGRIREHELLYRINAQMKAFRMELQGFIDRLEVPKPEERDSEEPLS
;
A
#
# COMPACT_ATOMS: atom_id res chain seq x y z
N ASP A 1 -79.76 -112.32 17.87
CA ASP A 1 -78.37 -111.89 18.09
C ASP A 1 -77.94 -110.91 17.01
N ASP A 2 -77.92 -111.30 15.72
CA ASP A 2 -77.53 -110.41 14.60
C ASP A 2 -78.25 -109.04 14.53
N ASN A 3 -79.54 -108.98 14.86
CA ASN A 3 -80.31 -107.72 14.88
C ASN A 3 -79.89 -106.80 16.05
N GLU A 4 -79.52 -107.37 17.19
CA GLU A 4 -79.04 -106.59 18.34
C GLU A 4 -77.60 -106.09 18.10
N ASP A 5 -76.76 -106.91 17.47
CA ASP A 5 -75.40 -106.51 17.06
C ASP A 5 -75.42 -105.37 16.04
N LEU A 6 -76.31 -105.43 15.04
CA LEU A 6 -76.51 -104.34 14.09
C LEU A 6 -76.99 -103.04 14.76
N LYS A 7 -77.88 -103.13 15.76
CA LYS A 7 -78.31 -101.96 16.54
C LYS A 7 -77.15 -101.37 17.35
N CYS A 8 -76.32 -102.21 17.97
CA CYS A 8 -75.13 -101.79 18.70
C CYS A 8 -74.10 -101.10 17.78
N GLN A 9 -73.79 -101.69 16.62
CA GLN A 9 -72.89 -101.07 15.63
C GLN A 9 -73.46 -99.73 15.13
N LEU A 10 -74.76 -99.66 14.85
CA LEU A 10 -75.43 -98.42 14.46
C LEU A 10 -75.33 -97.36 15.58
N ALA A 11 -75.44 -97.76 16.84
CA ALA A 11 -75.28 -96.85 17.98
C ALA A 11 -73.86 -96.30 18.07
N PHE A 12 -72.83 -97.14 17.91
CA PHE A 12 -71.43 -96.71 17.86
C PHE A 12 -71.15 -95.74 16.71
N ILE A 13 -71.63 -96.06 15.49
CA ILE A 13 -71.47 -95.17 14.33
C ILE A 13 -72.19 -93.83 14.57
N LYS A 14 -73.38 -93.84 15.19
CA LYS A 14 -74.09 -92.62 15.56
C LYS A 14 -73.31 -91.79 16.57
N GLU A 15 -72.76 -92.42 17.61
CA GLU A 15 -71.95 -91.75 18.62
C GLU A 15 -70.67 -91.17 17.98
N GLU A 16 -69.97 -91.94 17.16
CA GLU A 16 -68.80 -91.49 16.41
C GLU A 16 -69.13 -90.30 15.49
N ALA A 17 -70.25 -90.35 14.76
CA ALA A 17 -70.71 -89.24 13.94
C ALA A 17 -71.04 -87.99 14.78
N THR A 18 -71.58 -88.15 15.99
CA THR A 18 -71.78 -87.01 16.91
C THR A 18 -70.46 -86.46 17.43
N LEU A 19 -69.49 -87.32 17.71
CA LEU A 19 -68.15 -86.94 18.14
C LEU A 19 -67.41 -86.17 17.03
N MET A 20 -67.48 -86.65 15.80
CA MET A 20 -66.89 -85.99 14.63
C MET A 20 -67.52 -84.61 14.38
N ARG A 21 -68.85 -84.49 14.48
CA ARG A 21 -69.52 -83.17 14.42
C ARG A 21 -69.04 -82.22 15.52
N LYS A 22 -68.85 -82.71 16.74
CA LYS A 22 -68.30 -81.90 17.85
C LYS A 22 -66.84 -81.48 17.57
N LYS A 23 -66.01 -82.36 16.99
CA LYS A 23 -64.62 -82.04 16.62
C LYS A 23 -64.58 -81.00 15.50
N MET A 24 -65.39 -81.15 14.46
CA MET A 24 -65.49 -80.14 13.39
C MET A 24 -65.88 -78.78 13.95
N ALA A 25 -66.90 -78.71 14.81
CA ALA A 25 -67.30 -77.46 15.43
C ALA A 25 -66.21 -76.82 16.32
N LYS A 26 -65.27 -77.61 16.86
CA LYS A 26 -64.09 -77.07 17.56
C LYS A 26 -63.06 -76.52 16.58
N ILE A 27 -62.77 -77.26 15.51
CA ILE A 27 -61.85 -76.83 14.45
C ILE A 27 -62.34 -75.55 13.79
N ASP A 28 -63.64 -75.42 13.50
CA ASP A 28 -64.21 -74.21 12.92
C ASP A 28 -64.02 -73.00 13.85
N LYS A 29 -64.24 -73.18 15.16
CA LYS A 29 -63.97 -72.11 16.15
C LYS A 29 -62.49 -71.74 16.24
N GLU A 30 -61.59 -72.73 16.18
CA GLU A 30 -60.14 -72.49 16.17
C GLU A 30 -59.71 -71.80 14.87
N LYS A 31 -60.28 -72.18 13.74
CA LYS A 31 -60.08 -71.53 12.44
C LYS A 31 -60.52 -70.08 12.49
N ASP A 32 -61.74 -69.79 12.95
CA ASP A 32 -62.25 -68.42 13.08
C ASP A 32 -61.36 -67.57 14.01
N ARG A 33 -60.86 -68.16 15.10
CA ARG A 33 -59.92 -67.50 16.01
C ARG A 33 -58.59 -67.19 15.33
N LEU A 34 -58.01 -68.14 14.61
CA LEU A 34 -56.76 -67.96 13.88
C LEU A 34 -56.92 -66.93 12.75
N GLU A 35 -58.06 -66.93 12.05
CA GLU A 35 -58.38 -65.93 11.04
C GLU A 35 -58.46 -64.51 11.63
N GLN A 36 -59.05 -64.36 12.82
CA GLN A 36 -59.05 -63.08 13.55
C GLN A 36 -57.64 -62.65 13.99
N GLU A 37 -56.82 -63.57 14.49
CA GLU A 37 -55.43 -63.28 14.85
C GLU A 37 -54.64 -62.86 13.60
N LEU A 38 -54.81 -63.56 12.48
CA LEU A 38 -54.19 -63.23 11.19
C LEU A 38 -54.65 -61.86 10.68
N GLN A 39 -55.94 -61.53 10.81
CA GLN A 39 -56.47 -60.20 10.48
C GLN A 39 -55.87 -59.10 11.37
N LYS A 40 -55.66 -59.37 12.67
CA LYS A 40 -54.93 -58.44 13.56
C LYS A 40 -53.50 -58.26 13.09
N TYR A 41 -52.77 -59.34 12.81
CA TYR A 41 -51.41 -59.24 12.26
C TYR A 41 -51.37 -58.45 10.96
N ARG A 42 -52.29 -58.69 10.02
CA ARG A 42 -52.43 -57.89 8.79
C ARG A 42 -52.70 -56.41 9.07
N SER A 43 -53.49 -56.09 10.10
CA SER A 43 -53.76 -54.69 10.47
C SER A 43 -52.54 -53.98 11.07
N PHE A 44 -51.69 -54.69 11.82
CA PHE A 44 -50.49 -54.13 12.43
C PHE A 44 -49.31 -54.02 11.45
N TYR A 45 -49.16 -55.01 10.57
CA TYR A 45 -47.96 -55.18 9.75
C TYR A 45 -48.21 -55.07 8.24
N GLY A 46 -49.45 -54.90 7.80
CA GLY A 46 -49.83 -54.91 6.39
C GLY A 46 -50.12 -56.31 5.86
N ASP A 47 -50.83 -56.37 4.73
CA ASP A 47 -51.20 -57.62 4.06
C ASP A 47 -50.24 -57.88 2.88
N LEU A 48 -49.58 -59.04 2.87
CA LEU A 48 -48.59 -59.40 1.84
C LEU A 48 -49.22 -59.66 0.45
N ASP A 49 -50.50 -60.02 0.42
CA ASP A 49 -51.27 -60.31 -0.80
C ASP A 49 -52.17 -59.14 -1.25
N SER A 50 -52.18 -58.02 -0.52
CA SER A 50 -52.76 -56.78 -1.00
C SER A 50 -51.81 -56.16 -2.02
N PRO A 51 -52.26 -55.75 -3.23
CA PRO A 51 -51.47 -54.88 -4.08
C PRO A 51 -51.23 -53.59 -3.27
N HIS A 52 -50.06 -53.53 -2.64
CA HIS A 52 -49.72 -52.56 -1.62
C HIS A 52 -50.05 -51.13 -2.09
N PRO A 53 -50.56 -50.27 -1.20
CA PRO A 53 -50.74 -48.87 -1.51
C PRO A 53 -49.35 -48.26 -1.73
N LYS A 54 -49.17 -47.87 -2.98
CA LYS A 54 -48.08 -47.11 -3.58
C LYS A 54 -47.52 -46.03 -2.64
N GLY A 55 -46.37 -46.31 -2.03
CA GLY A 55 -45.33 -45.30 -1.84
C GLY A 55 -44.47 -45.28 -3.11
N GLU A 56 -44.86 -44.43 -4.06
CA GLU A 56 -44.14 -43.95 -5.26
C GLU A 56 -43.50 -44.93 -6.28
N ALA A 57 -43.41 -46.23 -6.03
CA ALA A 57 -42.81 -47.19 -6.96
C ALA A 57 -43.71 -48.40 -7.24
N GLY A 58 -44.83 -48.16 -7.90
CA GLY A 58 -45.75 -49.21 -8.37
C GLY A 58 -45.32 -49.78 -9.72
N GLY A 59 -44.25 -50.58 -9.75
CA GLY A 59 -43.78 -51.28 -10.95
C GLY A 59 -43.64 -52.79 -10.75
N PRO A 60 -43.62 -53.60 -11.83
CA PRO A 60 -43.39 -55.05 -11.75
C PRO A 60 -42.07 -55.37 -11.00
N PRO A 61 -41.92 -56.58 -10.43
CA PRO A 61 -40.78 -56.93 -9.56
C PRO A 61 -39.41 -56.67 -10.21
N THR A 62 -39.31 -56.79 -11.54
CA THR A 62 -38.13 -56.46 -12.34
C THR A 62 -37.80 -54.96 -12.32
N THR A 63 -38.81 -54.08 -12.32
CA THR A 63 -38.63 -52.63 -12.21
C THR A 63 -38.17 -52.22 -10.82
N ARG A 64 -38.75 -52.83 -9.77
CA ARG A 64 -38.30 -52.64 -8.39
C ARG A 64 -36.85 -53.08 -8.20
N GLU A 65 -36.47 -54.21 -8.77
CA GLU A 65 -35.08 -54.70 -8.73
C GLU A 65 -34.12 -53.72 -9.44
N SER A 66 -34.52 -53.17 -10.59
CA SER A 66 -33.72 -52.17 -11.31
C SER A 66 -33.58 -50.84 -10.55
N GLU A 67 -34.63 -50.40 -9.86
CA GLU A 67 -34.62 -49.18 -9.06
C GLU A 67 -33.73 -49.33 -7.82
N LEU A 68 -33.82 -50.47 -7.11
CA LEU A 68 -32.95 -50.76 -5.98
C LEU A 68 -31.48 -50.88 -6.41
N LYS A 69 -31.20 -51.48 -7.57
CA LYS A 69 -29.85 -51.50 -8.16
C LYS A 69 -29.33 -50.10 -8.46
N LEU A 70 -30.17 -49.20 -8.96
CA LEU A 70 -29.80 -47.81 -9.19
C LEU A 70 -29.50 -47.08 -7.89
N ARG A 71 -30.36 -47.20 -6.87
CA ARG A 71 -30.13 -46.59 -5.54
C ARG A 71 -28.85 -47.11 -4.90
N LEU A 72 -28.57 -48.40 -5.01
CA LEU A 72 -27.32 -48.99 -4.52
C LEU A 72 -26.11 -48.37 -5.22
N ARG A 73 -26.14 -48.25 -6.55
CA ARG A 73 -25.06 -47.60 -7.31
C ARG A 73 -24.86 -46.14 -6.91
N LEU A 74 -25.93 -45.38 -6.71
CA LEU A 74 -25.82 -43.98 -6.28
C LEU A 74 -25.15 -43.87 -4.90
N VAL A 75 -25.53 -44.72 -3.95
CA VAL A 75 -24.90 -44.76 -2.62
C VAL A 75 -23.43 -45.17 -2.71
N GLU A 76 -23.10 -46.15 -3.56
CA GLU A 76 -21.71 -46.53 -3.83
C GLU A 76 -20.91 -45.38 -4.45
N GLU A 77 -21.49 -44.64 -5.40
CA GLU A 77 -20.87 -43.47 -6.02
C GLU A 77 -20.68 -42.33 -5.01
N GLU A 78 -21.67 -42.03 -4.18
CA GLU A 78 -21.57 -41.06 -3.09
C GLU A 78 -20.47 -41.44 -2.10
N ALA A 79 -20.44 -42.70 -1.66
CA ALA A 79 -19.38 -43.21 -0.79
C ALA A 79 -17.99 -43.08 -1.43
N ASN A 80 -17.88 -43.30 -2.74
CA ASN A 80 -16.64 -43.13 -3.48
C ASN A 80 -16.20 -41.66 -3.59
N ILE A 81 -17.14 -40.73 -3.79
CA ILE A 81 -16.85 -39.29 -3.83
C ILE A 81 -16.41 -38.81 -2.45
N LEU A 82 -17.13 -39.19 -1.40
CA LEU A 82 -16.78 -38.86 -0.01
C LEU A 82 -15.43 -39.46 0.39
N GLY A 83 -15.15 -40.72 0.00
CA GLY A 83 -13.86 -41.35 0.23
C GLY A 83 -12.69 -40.57 -0.38
N ARG A 84 -12.85 -40.07 -1.62
CA ARG A 84 -11.85 -39.18 -2.23
C ARG A 84 -11.71 -37.86 -1.48
N LYS A 85 -12.83 -37.25 -1.07
CA LYS A 85 -12.80 -35.97 -0.35
C LYS A 85 -12.14 -36.09 1.03
N ILE A 86 -12.34 -37.20 1.72
CA ILE A 86 -11.67 -37.49 2.99
C ILE A 86 -10.15 -37.51 2.78
N VAL A 87 -9.65 -38.25 1.78
CA VAL A 87 -8.20 -38.32 1.51
C VAL A 87 -7.62 -36.97 1.13
N GLU A 88 -8.33 -36.19 0.30
CA GLU A 88 -7.92 -34.82 -0.06
C GLU A 88 -7.78 -33.93 1.18
N LEU A 89 -8.81 -33.91 2.03
CA LEU A 89 -8.79 -33.15 3.28
C LEU A 89 -7.72 -33.66 4.25
N GLU A 90 -7.45 -34.97 4.31
CA GLU A 90 -6.36 -35.53 5.13
C GLU A 90 -4.98 -35.06 4.65
N VAL A 91 -4.77 -35.00 3.33
CA VAL A 91 -3.51 -34.50 2.75
C VAL A 91 -3.37 -33.00 3.02
N GLU A 92 -4.42 -32.22 2.82
CA GLU A 92 -4.44 -30.79 3.14
C GLU A 92 -4.18 -30.54 4.63
N ASN A 93 -4.84 -31.30 5.52
CA ASN A 93 -4.65 -31.15 6.96
C ASN A 93 -3.22 -31.51 7.40
N ARG A 94 -2.61 -32.55 6.78
CA ARG A 94 -1.19 -32.86 7.01
C ARG A 94 -0.27 -31.75 6.48
N GLY A 95 -0.58 -31.15 5.33
CA GLY A 95 0.13 -30.00 4.79
C GLY A 95 0.08 -28.80 5.72
N LEU A 96 -1.11 -28.40 6.15
CA LEU A 96 -1.31 -27.31 7.10
C LEU A 96 -0.63 -27.58 8.46
N ARG A 97 -0.62 -28.83 8.92
CA ARG A 97 0.12 -29.21 10.14
C ARG A 97 1.63 -29.05 9.96
N ALA A 98 2.17 -29.44 8.81
CA ALA A 98 3.58 -29.23 8.50
C ALA A 98 3.91 -27.73 8.46
N GLU A 99 3.07 -26.90 7.82
CA GLU A 99 3.25 -25.44 7.80
C GLU A 99 3.19 -24.83 9.22
N LEU A 100 2.26 -25.29 10.06
CA LEU A 100 2.18 -24.86 11.46
C LEU A 100 3.41 -25.31 12.26
N ASP A 101 3.91 -26.52 12.02
CA ASP A 101 5.11 -27.04 12.67
C ASP A 101 6.37 -26.29 12.20
N ASP A 102 6.45 -25.85 10.95
CA ASP A 102 7.54 -25.00 10.42
C ASP A 102 7.54 -23.63 11.11
N LEU A 103 6.39 -22.95 11.14
CA LEU A 103 6.24 -21.65 11.83
C LEU A 103 6.50 -21.78 13.34
N ARG A 104 6.11 -22.90 13.94
CA ARG A 104 6.36 -23.19 15.37
C ARG A 104 7.80 -23.60 15.63
N GLY A 105 8.47 -24.23 14.67
CA GLY A 105 9.90 -24.54 14.70
C GLY A 105 10.73 -23.25 14.76
N ASP A 106 10.32 -22.24 14.00
CA ASP A 106 10.89 -20.89 14.07
C ASP A 106 10.64 -20.22 15.43
N GLU A 107 9.46 -20.37 16.03
CA GLU A 107 9.14 -19.80 17.35
C GLU A 107 9.77 -20.57 18.52
N SER A 108 9.86 -21.90 18.44
CA SER A 108 10.41 -22.75 19.51
C SER A 108 11.95 -22.79 19.49
N SER A 109 12.55 -22.44 18.36
CA SER A 109 13.99 -22.17 18.21
C SER A 109 14.46 -20.94 19.02
N ASN A 110 13.54 -20.02 19.37
CA ASN A 110 13.82 -18.91 20.29
C ASN A 110 13.89 -19.32 21.77
N GLY A 111 13.70 -20.61 22.12
CA GLY A 111 13.50 -21.06 23.50
C GLY A 111 14.55 -21.98 24.11
N GLY A 112 15.40 -22.69 23.35
CA GLY A 112 16.34 -23.60 24.00
C GLY A 112 17.15 -24.54 23.11
N LEU A 113 18.46 -24.32 23.14
CA LEU A 113 19.54 -25.31 23.01
C LEU A 113 19.55 -26.26 21.80
N SER A 114 20.52 -25.97 20.93
CA SER A 114 21.39 -26.89 20.18
C SER A 114 20.91 -27.46 18.85
N GLY A 115 21.75 -27.23 17.82
CA GLY A 115 22.08 -28.26 16.83
C GLY A 115 21.54 -28.07 15.42
N ALA A 116 22.42 -27.53 14.57
CA ALA A 116 22.50 -27.73 13.12
C ALA A 116 21.50 -27.00 12.18
N GLU A 117 22.10 -26.25 11.25
CA GLU A 117 21.63 -25.81 9.93
C GLU A 117 20.44 -24.82 9.84
N GLY A 118 20.78 -23.54 9.60
CA GLY A 118 19.83 -22.51 9.19
C GLY A 118 20.29 -21.09 9.53
N GLY A 119 21.18 -20.52 8.71
CA GLY A 119 21.92 -19.28 8.98
C GLY A 119 21.13 -17.96 9.09
N ILE A 120 19.80 -17.97 9.05
CA ILE A 120 18.99 -16.73 8.90
C ILE A 120 18.53 -16.17 10.26
N GLY A 121 18.36 -17.02 11.29
CA GLY A 121 17.90 -16.57 12.62
C GLY A 121 18.98 -15.92 13.49
N ARG A 122 20.26 -16.20 13.24
CA ARG A 122 21.38 -15.60 14.01
C ARG A 122 21.61 -14.14 13.65
N GLU A 123 21.46 -13.77 12.38
CA GLU A 123 21.60 -12.39 11.93
C GLU A 123 20.49 -11.52 12.52
N GLN A 124 19.23 -11.95 12.47
CA GLN A 124 18.12 -11.18 13.06
C GLN A 124 18.26 -10.98 14.58
N GLY A 125 18.76 -11.99 15.32
CA GLY A 125 19.03 -11.85 16.75
C GLY A 125 20.21 -10.91 17.04
N ALA A 126 21.26 -10.95 16.22
CA ALA A 126 22.39 -10.03 16.31
C ALA A 126 21.97 -8.60 15.96
N GLU A 127 21.22 -8.41 14.88
CA GLU A 127 20.65 -7.13 14.44
C GLU A 127 19.72 -6.53 15.51
N LEU A 128 18.87 -7.34 16.16
CA LEU A 128 18.05 -6.87 17.28
C LEU A 128 18.89 -6.46 18.50
N SER A 129 20.00 -7.15 18.75
CA SER A 129 20.92 -6.79 19.83
C SER A 129 21.73 -5.52 19.53
N GLU A 130 22.14 -5.34 18.27
CA GLU A 130 22.80 -4.13 17.79
C GLU A 130 21.84 -2.94 17.79
N LEU A 131 20.59 -3.14 17.38
CA LEU A 131 19.56 -2.10 17.43
C LEU A 131 19.27 -1.66 18.86
N ARG A 132 19.23 -2.60 19.82
CA ARG A 132 19.11 -2.29 21.25
C ARG A 132 20.33 -1.50 21.76
N GLN A 133 21.53 -1.86 21.32
CA GLN A 133 22.74 -1.12 21.69
C GLN A 133 22.76 0.29 21.08
N GLN A 134 22.36 0.44 19.82
CA GLN A 134 22.23 1.74 19.16
C GLN A 134 21.18 2.61 19.85
N LEU A 135 20.04 2.02 20.26
CA LEU A 135 19.03 2.73 21.03
C LEU A 135 19.60 3.26 22.36
N GLN A 136 20.32 2.41 23.11
CA GLN A 136 20.98 2.82 24.35
C GLN A 136 21.98 3.97 24.13
N LEU A 137 22.80 3.90 23.07
CA LEU A 137 23.76 4.97 22.75
C LEU A 137 23.05 6.29 22.41
N VAL A 138 21.94 6.24 21.68
CA VAL A 138 21.14 7.43 21.35
C VAL A 138 20.47 8.00 22.60
N GLU A 139 19.99 7.14 23.52
CA GLU A 139 19.45 7.55 24.81
C GLU A 139 20.51 8.24 25.67
N ASP A 140 21.72 7.67 25.77
CA ASP A 140 22.85 8.26 26.50
C ASP A 140 23.30 9.60 25.88
N GLU A 141 23.34 9.70 24.55
CA GLU A 141 23.65 10.96 23.84
C GLU A 141 22.58 12.02 24.11
N ALA A 142 21.30 11.64 24.09
CA ALA A 142 20.20 12.55 24.40
C ALA A 142 20.26 13.05 25.86
N GLU A 143 20.61 12.20 26.81
CA GLU A 143 20.86 12.62 28.20
C GLU A 143 22.03 13.59 28.31
N LEU A 144 23.13 13.33 27.61
CA LEU A 144 24.30 14.19 27.60
C LEU A 144 23.98 15.56 26.98
N LEU A 145 23.23 15.59 25.88
CA LEU A 145 22.75 16.83 25.26
C LEU A 145 21.83 17.62 26.20
N ARG A 146 20.93 16.97 26.94
CA ARG A 146 20.09 17.63 27.96
C ARG A 146 20.93 18.25 29.08
N ARG A 147 21.98 17.57 29.56
CA ARG A 147 22.91 18.13 30.56
C ARG A 147 23.66 19.34 30.01
N ASN A 148 24.23 19.24 28.80
CA ASN A 148 24.93 20.35 28.15
C ASN A 148 24.02 21.56 27.91
N LEU A 149 22.77 21.31 27.50
CA LEU A 149 21.78 22.37 27.31
C LEU A 149 21.48 23.08 28.63
N ALA A 150 21.31 22.33 29.73
CA ALA A 150 21.13 22.92 31.05
C ALA A 150 22.33 23.77 31.50
N ASP A 151 23.56 23.31 31.24
CA ASP A 151 24.79 24.06 31.56
C ASP A 151 24.88 25.36 30.75
N VAL A 152 24.58 25.31 29.44
CA VAL A 152 24.56 26.49 28.57
C VAL A 152 23.45 27.46 28.98
N GLU A 153 22.26 26.95 29.35
CA GLU A 153 21.18 27.77 29.90
C GLU A 153 21.60 28.47 31.19
N GLU A 154 22.32 27.79 32.08
CA GLU A 154 22.85 28.39 33.30
C GLU A 154 23.88 29.49 32.98
N GLN A 155 24.81 29.23 32.05
CA GLN A 155 25.76 30.24 31.57
C GLN A 155 25.03 31.45 30.98
N ASN A 156 23.98 31.23 30.19
CA ASN A 156 23.20 32.30 29.60
C ASN A 156 22.45 33.10 30.68
N LYS A 157 21.91 32.46 31.71
CA LYS A 157 21.33 33.13 32.89
C LYS A 157 22.38 33.97 33.63
N ARG A 158 23.62 33.47 33.79
CA ARG A 158 24.73 34.20 34.41
C ARG A 158 25.10 35.43 33.58
N VAL A 159 25.34 35.28 32.28
CA VAL A 159 25.65 36.39 31.36
C VAL A 159 24.52 37.41 31.30
N THR A 160 23.26 36.95 31.22
CA THR A 160 22.08 37.83 31.24
C THR A 160 22.01 38.61 32.56
N SER A 161 22.31 37.97 33.70
CA SER A 161 22.38 38.63 35.00
C SER A 161 23.51 39.67 35.06
N GLU A 162 24.68 39.38 34.47
CA GLU A 162 25.78 40.33 34.36
C GLU A 162 25.44 41.50 33.43
N LEU A 163 24.83 41.24 32.28
CA LEU A 163 24.29 42.26 31.38
C LEU A 163 23.27 43.14 32.10
N ASN A 164 22.35 42.56 32.86
CA ASN A 164 21.37 43.32 33.65
C ASN A 164 22.05 44.15 34.74
N LYS A 165 23.10 43.62 35.40
CA LYS A 165 23.91 44.40 36.35
C LYS A 165 24.63 45.55 35.67
N LEU A 166 25.18 45.35 34.47
CA LEU A 166 25.84 46.40 33.69
C LEU A 166 24.83 47.43 33.19
N ARG A 167 23.67 47.00 32.68
CA ARG A 167 22.54 47.86 32.32
C ARG A 167 22.00 48.64 33.50
N PHE A 168 21.96 48.06 34.70
CA PHE A 168 21.58 48.78 35.91
C PHE A 168 22.67 49.77 36.34
N LYS A 169 23.95 49.43 36.18
CA LYS A 169 25.08 50.37 36.41
C LYS A 169 25.09 51.52 35.39
N GLU A 170 24.80 51.25 34.12
CA GLU A 170 24.61 52.23 33.05
C GLU A 170 23.34 53.06 33.25
N GLY A 171 22.23 52.42 33.60
CA GLY A 171 20.96 53.04 33.93
C GLY A 171 21.06 53.89 35.18
N THR A 172 21.81 53.47 36.19
CA THR A 172 22.16 54.30 37.36
C THR A 172 23.06 55.46 36.92
N ARG A 173 24.05 55.25 36.04
CA ARG A 173 24.83 56.36 35.45
C ARG A 173 23.98 57.33 34.63
N HIS A 174 22.90 56.88 33.98
CA HIS A 174 21.99 57.71 33.20
C HIS A 174 20.88 58.37 34.03
N THR A 175 20.41 57.76 35.13
CA THR A 175 19.37 58.33 36.01
C THR A 175 19.94 59.11 37.19
N SER A 176 21.16 58.81 37.64
CA SER A 176 21.91 59.58 38.63
C SER A 176 22.92 60.55 37.98
N GLY A 177 22.81 60.78 36.67
CA GLY A 177 23.70 61.66 35.90
C GLY A 177 23.16 63.08 35.66
N ALA A 178 22.01 63.45 36.25
CA ALA A 178 21.47 64.80 36.11
C ALA A 178 21.89 65.77 37.22
N ASN A 179 22.54 65.32 38.30
CA ASN A 179 23.12 66.24 39.28
C ASN A 179 24.25 65.60 40.10
N ALA A 180 25.30 66.40 40.29
CA ALA A 180 26.42 66.24 41.22
C ALA A 180 27.55 65.25 40.82
N THR A 181 28.52 65.81 40.09
CA THR A 181 29.94 65.85 40.45
C THR A 181 30.60 64.64 41.12
N GLY A 182 31.54 64.01 40.40
CA GLY A 182 32.77 63.47 41.00
C GLY A 182 33.10 62.02 40.67
N ALA A 183 34.04 61.84 39.72
CA ALA A 183 35.11 60.83 39.66
C ALA A 183 34.78 59.35 40.02
N ALA A 184 35.10 58.32 39.23
CA ALA A 184 36.23 58.13 38.34
C ALA A 184 35.97 56.91 37.42
N ASN A 185 36.74 56.85 36.32
CA ASN A 185 36.95 55.72 35.42
C ASN A 185 35.85 55.43 34.38
N GLY A 186 36.05 55.98 33.17
CA GLY A 186 35.28 55.62 31.97
C GLY A 186 35.33 56.61 30.81
N ALA A 187 35.92 57.80 30.96
CA ALA A 187 35.92 58.85 29.93
C ALA A 187 36.91 58.64 28.75
N GLY A 188 37.55 57.46 28.65
CA GLY A 188 38.53 57.17 27.60
C GLY A 188 37.98 56.38 26.39
N ASP A 189 36.84 55.70 26.53
CA ASP A 189 36.30 54.83 25.47
C ASP A 189 35.24 55.48 24.59
N SER A 190 34.53 56.51 25.08
CA SER A 190 33.53 57.22 24.27
C SER A 190 34.16 57.97 23.10
N SER A 191 35.29 58.65 23.34
CA SER A 191 36.02 59.39 22.30
C SER A 191 36.70 58.45 21.28
N LYS A 192 37.17 57.29 21.72
CA LYS A 192 37.72 56.26 20.84
C LYS A 192 36.63 55.57 20.02
N ALA A 193 35.47 55.30 20.60
CA ALA A 193 34.33 54.74 19.88
C ALA A 193 33.79 55.72 18.82
N GLU A 194 33.72 57.02 19.14
CA GLU A 194 33.34 58.06 18.18
C GLU A 194 34.36 58.20 17.03
N ALA A 195 35.66 58.18 17.33
CA ALA A 195 36.72 58.20 16.31
C ALA A 195 36.66 56.98 15.38
N LEU A 196 36.49 55.77 15.94
CA LEU A 196 36.34 54.54 15.14
C LEU A 196 35.04 54.56 14.31
N GLN A 197 33.96 55.16 14.82
CA GLN A 197 32.71 55.30 14.08
C GLN A 197 32.84 56.31 12.93
N GLU A 198 33.61 57.37 13.11
CA GLU A 198 33.93 58.34 12.06
C GLU A 198 34.83 57.72 10.97
N GLU A 199 35.86 56.96 11.36
CA GLU A 199 36.69 56.19 10.45
C GLU A 199 35.87 55.17 9.64
N LEU A 200 34.92 54.48 10.27
CA LEU A 200 34.04 53.52 9.60
C LEU A 200 33.12 54.24 8.59
N LYS A 201 32.61 55.43 8.93
CA LYS A 201 31.83 56.27 7.99
C LYS A 201 32.70 56.74 6.81
N ALA A 202 33.94 57.17 7.07
CA ALA A 202 34.88 57.57 6.02
C ALA A 202 35.25 56.39 5.10
N ALA A 203 35.51 55.21 5.66
CA ALA A 203 35.78 53.99 4.91
C ALA A 203 34.59 53.58 4.04
N ARG A 204 33.35 53.67 4.55
CA ARG A 204 32.14 53.43 3.75
C ARG A 204 32.02 54.40 2.58
N LYS A 205 32.32 55.68 2.80
CA LYS A 205 32.31 56.68 1.73
C LYS A 205 33.38 56.38 0.67
N GLN A 206 34.59 56.00 1.08
CA GLN A 206 35.66 55.61 0.16
C GLN A 206 35.32 54.34 -0.63
N ILE A 207 34.70 53.34 -0.01
CA ILE A 207 34.22 52.13 -0.71
C ILE A 207 33.19 52.52 -1.78
N ASN A 208 32.26 53.42 -1.47
CA ASN A 208 31.26 53.89 -2.44
C ASN A 208 31.91 54.66 -3.60
N GLU A 209 32.88 55.55 -3.32
CA GLU A 209 33.63 56.27 -4.35
C GLU A 209 34.45 55.33 -5.25
N LEU A 210 35.12 54.34 -4.66
CA LEU A 210 35.88 53.32 -5.40
C LEU A 210 34.96 52.43 -6.23
N SER A 211 33.81 52.02 -5.68
CA SER A 211 32.79 51.25 -6.42
C SER A 211 32.31 52.00 -7.66
N GLY A 212 32.06 53.31 -7.55
CA GLY A 212 31.72 54.16 -8.70
C GLY A 212 32.84 54.22 -9.73
N LYS A 213 34.10 54.40 -9.30
CA LYS A 213 35.27 54.37 -10.20
C LYS A 213 35.45 53.03 -10.90
N VAL A 214 35.20 51.93 -10.21
CA VAL A 214 35.26 50.58 -10.80
C VAL A 214 34.18 50.41 -11.86
N MET A 215 32.94 50.84 -11.60
CA MET A 215 31.89 50.80 -12.63
C MET A 215 32.24 51.66 -13.85
N GLN A 216 32.80 52.86 -13.64
CA GLN A 216 33.24 53.72 -14.73
C GLN A 216 34.37 53.07 -15.55
N LEU A 217 35.39 52.53 -14.88
CA LEU A 217 36.49 51.84 -15.55
C LEU A 217 36.03 50.58 -16.29
N GLN A 218 35.07 49.84 -15.74
CA GLN A 218 34.45 48.70 -16.42
C GLN A 218 33.72 49.14 -17.69
N TYR A 219 32.98 50.26 -17.64
CA TYR A 219 32.32 50.82 -18.81
C TYR A 219 33.34 51.28 -19.87
N GLU A 220 34.37 52.02 -19.47
CA GLU A 220 35.44 52.47 -20.36
C GLU A 220 36.19 51.28 -20.99
N ASN A 221 36.50 50.25 -20.21
CA ASN A 221 37.16 49.03 -20.71
C ASN A 221 36.28 48.31 -21.74
N ARG A 222 34.96 48.20 -21.49
CA ARG A 222 34.01 47.64 -22.46
C ARG A 222 33.95 48.45 -23.76
N VAL A 223 33.95 49.77 -23.67
CA VAL A 223 33.97 50.66 -24.83
C VAL A 223 35.29 50.57 -25.60
N LEU A 224 36.43 50.53 -24.90
CA LEU A 224 37.76 50.40 -25.49
C LEU A 224 37.93 49.07 -26.22
N LEU A 225 37.50 47.95 -25.61
CA LEU A 225 37.50 46.63 -26.27
C LEU A 225 36.64 46.64 -27.54
N SER A 226 35.45 47.25 -27.48
CA SER A 226 34.58 47.39 -28.66
C SER A 226 35.20 48.28 -29.74
N ASN A 227 35.90 49.36 -29.37
CA ASN A 227 36.62 50.21 -30.32
C ASN A 227 37.79 49.47 -30.96
N MET A 228 38.58 48.72 -30.18
CA MET A 228 39.70 47.92 -30.67
C MET A 228 39.23 46.87 -31.67
N GLN A 229 38.13 46.15 -31.36
CA GLN A 229 37.50 45.19 -32.28
C GLN A 229 37.07 45.85 -33.60
N ARG A 230 36.57 47.09 -33.57
CA ARG A 230 36.23 47.84 -34.79
C ARG A 230 37.47 48.20 -35.61
N TYR A 231 38.56 48.60 -34.97
CA TYR A 231 39.82 48.90 -35.66
C TYR A 231 40.49 47.64 -36.22
N ASP A 232 40.47 46.52 -35.49
CA ASP A 232 40.98 45.23 -35.98
C ASP A 232 40.20 44.80 -37.23
N LEU A 233 38.86 44.84 -37.18
CA LEU A 233 38.01 44.52 -38.33
C LEU A 233 38.26 45.46 -39.53
N ALA A 234 38.42 46.76 -39.29
CA ALA A 234 38.75 47.73 -40.33
C ALA A 234 40.16 47.51 -40.92
N SER A 235 41.14 47.08 -40.11
CA SER A 235 42.50 46.78 -40.58
C SER A 235 42.56 45.51 -41.43
N HIS A 236 41.78 44.47 -41.09
CA HIS A 236 41.63 43.29 -41.94
C HIS A 236 40.97 43.61 -43.28
N LEU A 237 40.05 44.58 -43.34
CA LEU A 237 39.47 45.07 -44.59
C LEU A 237 40.46 45.93 -45.40
N ALA A 238 41.38 46.64 -44.74
CA ALA A 238 42.40 47.46 -45.40
C ALA A 238 43.61 46.67 -45.95
N ILE A 239 43.79 45.40 -45.57
CA ILE A 239 44.91 44.53 -46.00
C ILE A 239 44.40 43.37 -46.88
N THR A 240 43.50 43.64 -47.82
CA THR A 240 43.21 42.72 -48.93
C THR A 240 43.78 43.24 -50.25
N PRO A 241 45.03 42.90 -50.61
CA PRO A 241 45.53 43.05 -51.97
C PRO A 241 44.75 42.11 -52.89
N ARG A 242 43.82 42.67 -53.67
CA ARG A 242 43.02 41.95 -54.66
C ARG A 242 43.65 42.13 -56.04
N ASP A 243 44.74 41.40 -56.28
CA ASP A 243 45.28 41.13 -57.60
C ASP A 243 45.40 39.61 -57.78
N SER A 244 44.57 39.03 -58.66
CA SER A 244 44.94 38.00 -59.65
C SER A 244 43.68 37.38 -60.24
N ASP A 245 43.56 37.57 -61.55
CA ASP A 245 42.56 37.09 -62.49
C ASP A 245 42.43 35.56 -62.56
N ALA A 246 41.24 35.10 -62.98
CA ALA A 246 41.10 34.07 -64.01
C ALA A 246 39.63 33.95 -64.46
N GLU A 247 39.41 34.17 -65.76
CA GLU A 247 38.15 34.07 -66.49
C GLU A 247 37.67 32.63 -66.75
N SER A 248 36.37 32.48 -67.02
CA SER A 248 35.74 31.73 -68.16
C SER A 248 34.26 31.47 -67.79
N ASP A 249 33.27 32.11 -68.41
CA ASP A 249 32.75 32.07 -69.79
C ASP A 249 31.68 30.99 -70.03
N THR A 250 30.62 31.42 -70.75
CA THR A 250 29.47 30.69 -71.32
C THR A 250 28.37 30.25 -70.33
N GLY A 251 27.08 30.49 -70.52
CA GLY A 251 26.30 31.04 -71.64
C GLY A 251 24.81 31.15 -71.26
N PRO A 252 23.96 31.73 -72.13
CA PRO A 252 22.69 32.35 -71.76
C PRO A 252 21.44 31.58 -72.23
N GLY A 253 20.29 31.83 -71.58
CA GLY A 253 19.03 31.92 -72.31
C GLY A 253 17.78 31.25 -71.70
N ILE A 254 16.73 32.07 -71.58
CA ILE A 254 15.29 31.77 -71.76
C ILE A 254 14.65 30.86 -70.69
N GLY A 255 13.58 31.20 -69.97
CA GLY A 255 12.67 32.34 -69.97
C GLY A 255 11.33 31.91 -69.36
N GLY A 256 10.75 32.73 -68.50
CA GLY A 256 9.29 32.85 -68.36
C GLY A 256 8.56 32.15 -67.19
N ARG A 257 7.94 33.02 -66.37
CA ARG A 257 6.65 32.89 -65.65
C ARG A 257 6.63 32.37 -64.20
N ARG A 258 6.66 33.39 -63.31
CA ARG A 258 5.68 33.75 -62.26
C ARG A 258 5.22 32.65 -61.27
N GLY A 259 5.52 32.90 -60.00
CA GLY A 259 4.70 32.50 -58.85
C GLY A 259 5.47 32.43 -57.53
N SER A 260 5.56 33.57 -56.83
CA SER A 260 5.65 33.74 -55.36
C SER A 260 6.60 32.85 -54.53
N ASP A 261 7.70 33.47 -54.08
CA ASP A 261 8.37 33.47 -52.75
C ASP A 261 8.27 32.18 -51.90
N ASP A 262 9.32 31.35 -51.85
CA ASP A 262 10.45 31.33 -50.87
C ASP A 262 10.01 30.72 -49.51
N ASP A 263 10.55 29.60 -48.98
CA ASP A 263 11.91 29.09 -49.10
C ASP A 263 12.00 27.55 -48.83
N SER A 264 12.78 26.93 -49.70
CA SER A 264 13.42 25.60 -49.80
C SER A 264 13.65 24.81 -48.49
N SER A 265 13.09 23.61 -48.32
CA SER A 265 13.62 22.28 -48.73
C SER A 265 14.92 21.80 -48.06
N SER A 266 14.75 20.87 -47.11
CA SER A 266 15.37 19.53 -47.02
C SER A 266 16.66 19.24 -47.82
N SER A 267 17.66 18.66 -47.13
CA SER A 267 18.31 17.36 -47.46
C SER A 267 19.86 17.32 -47.45
N ARG A 268 20.40 16.41 -46.60
CA ARG A 268 21.66 15.61 -46.69
C ARG A 268 22.97 16.11 -46.00
N LEU A 269 23.46 15.24 -45.07
CA LEU A 269 24.74 15.14 -44.33
C LEU A 269 25.95 14.71 -45.24
N PRO A 270 27.21 14.40 -44.79
CA PRO A 270 27.99 14.50 -43.50
C PRO A 270 29.44 15.09 -43.74
N PRO A 271 30.55 14.91 -42.94
CA PRO A 271 30.82 14.25 -41.63
C PRO A 271 31.67 15.06 -40.60
N HIS A 272 31.56 14.72 -39.30
CA HIS A 272 32.54 15.11 -38.27
C HIS A 272 33.49 13.96 -37.92
N ARG A 273 34.79 14.30 -37.83
CA ARG A 273 35.93 13.40 -37.61
C ARG A 273 36.07 12.98 -36.14
N LYS A 274 36.65 11.79 -35.98
CA LYS A 274 36.97 11.02 -34.77
C LYS A 274 37.62 11.79 -33.62
N ARG A 275 37.33 11.36 -32.37
CA ARG A 275 38.38 11.08 -31.37
C ARG A 275 37.93 10.01 -30.37
N GLU A 276 38.68 8.89 -30.36
CA GLU A 276 38.67 7.86 -29.32
C GLU A 276 39.40 8.36 -28.06
N GLY A 277 38.88 7.94 -26.91
CA GLY A 277 39.57 7.88 -25.62
C GLY A 277 38.88 6.81 -24.76
N PRO A 278 39.59 5.93 -24.04
CA PRO A 278 39.00 4.72 -23.46
C PRO A 278 38.12 5.05 -22.25
N VAL A 279 36.92 4.46 -22.21
CA VAL A 279 36.07 4.38 -21.03
C VAL A 279 36.52 3.16 -20.23
N GLY A 280 37.29 3.39 -19.17
CA GLY A 280 37.68 2.37 -18.19
C GLY A 280 37.42 2.94 -16.79
N GLY A 281 36.47 2.35 -16.08
CA GLY A 281 36.02 2.84 -14.78
C GLY A 281 35.23 1.77 -14.04
N GLU A 282 35.85 0.61 -13.87
CA GLU A 282 35.47 -0.37 -12.85
C GLU A 282 36.53 -0.30 -11.75
N SER A 283 36.13 0.15 -10.56
CA SER A 283 36.95 0.10 -9.36
C SER A 283 36.24 -0.81 -8.38
N ASP A 284 36.79 -2.01 -8.27
CA ASP A 284 36.61 -2.90 -7.14
C ASP A 284 37.88 -2.83 -6.29
N SER A 285 37.72 -3.09 -4.99
CA SER A 285 38.71 -3.54 -3.98
C SER A 285 38.81 -2.65 -2.73
N GLU A 286 38.52 -3.31 -1.61
CA GLU A 286 38.86 -2.97 -0.23
C GLU A 286 40.35 -2.62 -0.05
N GLU A 287 40.67 -1.77 0.92
CA GLU A 287 41.64 -2.12 1.96
C GLU A 287 41.65 -1.15 3.15
N VAL A 288 41.82 -1.75 4.31
CA VAL A 288 41.92 -1.19 5.65
C VAL A 288 43.30 -0.58 5.89
N ARG A 289 43.34 0.50 6.70
CA ARG A 289 44.45 1.02 7.54
C ARG A 289 45.45 1.98 6.86
N GLY A 290 45.57 3.18 7.45
CA GLY A 290 46.80 3.95 7.36
C GLY A 290 46.68 5.42 7.69
N ASN A 291 46.99 5.79 8.94
CA ASN A 291 47.28 7.15 9.37
C ASN A 291 48.24 7.87 8.41
N ALA A 292 47.85 9.05 7.93
CA ALA A 292 48.80 10.11 7.60
C ALA A 292 48.20 11.48 7.97
N ARG A 293 48.86 12.12 8.94
CA ARG A 293 48.66 13.51 9.32
C ARG A 293 48.93 14.41 8.12
N CYS A 294 48.05 15.38 7.86
CA CYS A 294 48.43 16.69 7.32
C CYS A 294 47.50 17.75 7.91
N LEU A 295 48.14 18.70 8.59
CA LEU A 295 47.56 19.90 9.17
C LEU A 295 47.33 20.91 8.05
N THR A 296 46.13 21.49 7.93
CA THR A 296 45.92 22.95 7.89
C THR A 296 44.43 23.29 7.94
N PRO A 297 44.04 24.39 8.61
CA PRO A 297 42.64 24.65 8.97
C PRO A 297 42.07 25.83 8.17
N THR A 298 41.10 25.56 7.29
CA THR A 298 40.19 26.59 6.79
C THR A 298 38.75 26.23 7.13
N ARG A 299 38.34 26.78 8.26
CA ARG A 299 36.98 27.13 8.70
C ARG A 299 35.93 27.15 7.57
N SER A 300 35.20 26.03 7.40
CA SER A 300 33.90 26.01 6.73
C SER A 300 32.82 26.21 7.78
N LEU A 301 32.13 27.35 7.73
CA LEU A 301 30.98 27.67 8.58
C LEU A 301 29.72 27.03 7.99
N TYR A 302 29.62 25.70 8.03
CA TYR A 302 28.32 25.03 7.88
C TYR A 302 28.23 23.87 8.87
N SER A 303 27.33 24.01 9.85
CA SER A 303 27.02 23.00 10.84
C SER A 303 26.36 21.79 10.16
N PRO A 304 26.77 20.54 10.47
CA PRO A 304 26.10 19.34 9.97
C PRO A 304 24.67 19.17 10.51
N GLU A 305 24.27 19.96 11.51
CA GLU A 305 22.89 19.98 12.01
C GLU A 305 21.89 20.55 10.99
N SER A 306 22.28 21.54 10.19
CA SER A 306 21.42 22.09 9.13
C SER A 306 21.15 21.06 8.03
N ALA A 307 22.12 20.20 7.71
CA ALA A 307 21.93 19.10 6.77
C ALA A 307 21.03 17.99 7.33
N ARG A 308 21.09 17.70 8.64
CA ARG A 308 20.21 16.72 9.30
C ARG A 308 18.77 17.23 9.43
N LEU A 309 18.57 18.52 9.71
CA LEU A 309 17.24 19.13 9.75
C LEU A 309 16.61 19.25 8.36
N LEU A 310 17.39 19.58 7.33
CA LEU A 310 16.95 19.49 5.93
C LEU A 310 16.64 18.05 5.52
N SER A 311 17.45 17.07 5.93
CA SER A 311 17.20 15.65 5.63
C SER A 311 15.94 15.12 6.32
N ARG A 312 15.66 15.55 7.56
CA ARG A 312 14.39 15.27 8.26
C ARG A 312 13.22 15.94 7.56
N SER A 313 13.32 17.23 7.24
CA SER A 313 12.27 17.95 6.51
C SER A 313 11.99 17.37 5.12
N ILE A 314 13.01 16.91 4.39
CA ILE A 314 12.86 16.23 3.09
C ILE A 314 12.19 14.86 3.26
N ARG A 315 12.58 14.10 4.30
CA ARG A 315 11.95 12.81 4.63
C ARG A 315 10.49 12.98 5.04
N ASP A 316 10.19 13.97 5.88
CA ASP A 316 8.83 14.31 6.31
C ASP A 316 8.00 14.78 5.11
N ARG A 317 8.58 15.54 4.18
CA ARG A 317 7.93 15.93 2.91
C ARG A 317 7.64 14.71 2.04
N GLN A 318 8.57 13.77 1.92
CA GLN A 318 8.37 12.54 1.16
C GLN A 318 7.30 11.66 1.82
N GLN A 319 7.30 11.51 3.14
CA GLN A 319 6.26 10.79 3.88
C GLN A 319 4.88 11.39 3.64
N MET A 320 4.75 12.73 3.62
CA MET A 320 3.48 13.38 3.29
C MET A 320 3.01 13.12 1.86
N ILE A 321 3.94 13.05 0.90
CA ILE A 321 3.65 12.67 -0.50
C ILE A 321 3.20 11.20 -0.58
N ASP A 322 3.88 10.30 0.13
CA ASP A 322 3.56 8.87 0.14
C ASP A 322 2.20 8.63 0.81
N ILE A 323 1.90 9.30 1.93
CA ILE A 323 0.59 9.26 2.61
C ILE A 323 -0.51 9.75 1.67
N ARG A 324 -0.27 10.85 0.93
CA ARG A 324 -1.24 11.37 -0.04
C ARG A 324 -1.47 10.39 -1.20
N ALA A 325 -0.40 9.83 -1.77
CA ALA A 325 -0.49 8.87 -2.86
C ALA A 325 -1.24 7.59 -2.44
N GLU A 326 -1.00 7.13 -1.21
CA GLU A 326 -1.68 5.96 -0.64
C GLU A 326 -3.16 6.25 -0.32
N ALA A 327 -3.47 7.44 0.21
CA ALA A 327 -4.85 7.87 0.43
C ALA A 327 -5.64 7.99 -0.89
N GLU A 328 -5.01 8.49 -1.96
CA GLU A 328 -5.61 8.49 -3.30
C GLU A 328 -5.82 7.07 -3.84
N ARG A 329 -4.86 6.16 -3.62
CA ARG A 329 -4.98 4.75 -4.00
C ARG A 329 -6.15 4.09 -3.30
N LEU A 330 -6.28 4.30 -1.99
CA LEU A 330 -7.42 3.83 -1.19
C LEU A 330 -8.74 4.42 -1.72
N GLY A 331 -8.77 5.70 -2.05
CA GLY A 331 -9.93 6.37 -2.65
C GLY A 331 -10.41 5.68 -3.93
N ARG A 332 -9.50 5.35 -4.85
CA ARG A 332 -9.84 4.61 -6.09
C ARG A 332 -10.39 3.22 -5.81
N THR A 333 -9.87 2.52 -4.80
CA THR A 333 -10.36 1.19 -4.40
C THR A 333 -11.79 1.27 -3.87
N ILE A 334 -12.09 2.28 -3.06
CA ILE A 334 -13.44 2.49 -2.51
C ILE A 334 -14.41 2.94 -3.60
N ASP A 335 -13.99 3.77 -4.55
CA ASP A 335 -14.82 4.14 -5.69
C ASP A 335 -15.25 2.91 -6.50
N ARG A 336 -14.33 1.94 -6.71
CA ARG A 336 -14.66 0.65 -7.34
C ARG A 336 -15.63 -0.15 -6.50
N LEU A 337 -15.39 -0.27 -5.18
CA LEU A 337 -16.26 -1.02 -4.28
C LEU A 337 -17.69 -0.41 -4.20
N ILE A 338 -17.80 0.91 -4.23
CA ILE A 338 -19.08 1.63 -4.32
C ILE A 338 -19.77 1.29 -5.64
N ALA A 339 -19.06 1.28 -6.76
CA ALA A 339 -19.61 0.94 -8.07
C ALA A 339 -20.10 -0.51 -8.12
N ASP A 340 -19.28 -1.47 -7.67
CA ASP A 340 -19.63 -2.89 -7.63
C ASP A 340 -20.84 -3.14 -6.74
N THR A 341 -20.88 -2.53 -5.56
CA THR A 341 -22.03 -2.62 -4.65
C THR A 341 -23.27 -1.97 -5.25
N SER A 342 -23.13 -0.86 -5.97
CA SER A 342 -24.25 -0.20 -6.66
C SER A 342 -24.79 -1.06 -7.81
N ASN A 343 -23.92 -1.79 -8.51
CA ASN A 343 -24.31 -2.75 -9.54
C ASN A 343 -25.04 -3.94 -8.93
N ILE A 344 -24.55 -4.53 -7.82
CA ILE A 344 -25.24 -5.61 -7.11
C ILE A 344 -26.64 -5.16 -6.65
N ILE A 345 -26.74 -3.94 -6.12
CA ILE A 345 -28.03 -3.34 -5.75
C ILE A 345 -28.94 -3.16 -6.97
N ALA A 346 -28.42 -2.71 -8.11
CA ALA A 346 -29.20 -2.55 -9.34
C ALA A 346 -29.67 -3.90 -9.91
N GLU A 347 -28.79 -4.91 -9.93
CA GLU A 347 -29.10 -6.28 -10.36
C GLU A 347 -30.16 -6.92 -9.47
N ALA A 348 -30.07 -6.76 -8.14
CA ALA A 348 -31.08 -7.24 -7.21
C ALA A 348 -32.45 -6.59 -7.46
N ARG A 349 -32.50 -5.29 -7.80
CA ARG A 349 -33.74 -4.60 -8.17
C ARG A 349 -34.34 -5.13 -9.47
N VAL A 350 -33.51 -5.43 -10.47
CA VAL A 350 -33.94 -6.03 -11.74
C VAL A 350 -34.45 -7.46 -11.53
N PHE A 351 -33.81 -8.24 -10.65
CA PHE A 351 -34.26 -9.59 -10.32
C PHE A 351 -35.63 -9.58 -9.62
N VAL A 352 -35.86 -8.65 -8.69
CA VAL A 352 -37.18 -8.45 -8.05
C VAL A 352 -38.23 -7.99 -9.08
N ALA A 353 -37.89 -7.05 -9.97
CA ALA A 353 -38.82 -6.56 -10.99
C ALA A 353 -39.14 -7.61 -12.09
N ASN A 354 -38.22 -8.51 -12.41
CA ASN A 354 -38.41 -9.57 -13.40
C ASN A 354 -38.99 -10.87 -12.80
N GLY A 355 -38.82 -11.10 -11.50
CA GLY A 355 -39.38 -12.24 -10.77
C GLY A 355 -40.91 -12.24 -10.68
N ASP A 356 -41.53 -11.06 -10.78
CA ASP A 356 -43.00 -10.91 -10.81
C ASP A 356 -43.67 -11.44 -12.10
N LEU A 357 -42.90 -11.79 -13.14
CA LEU A 357 -43.43 -12.29 -14.41
C LEU A 357 -43.45 -13.84 -14.53
N PHE A 358 -42.70 -14.56 -13.70
CA PHE A 358 -42.65 -16.03 -13.70
C PHE A 358 -42.84 -16.56 -12.28
N GLY A 359 -44.06 -17.02 -12.01
CA GLY A 359 -44.54 -17.26 -10.65
C GLY A 359 -43.78 -18.30 -9.81
N ARG A 360 -43.91 -18.07 -8.50
CA ARG A 360 -44.13 -19.09 -7.46
C ARG A 360 -42.93 -19.99 -7.13
N VAL A 361 -42.00 -19.47 -6.34
CA VAL A 361 -41.23 -20.27 -5.37
C VAL A 361 -41.03 -19.44 -4.08
N GLU A 362 -41.72 -19.87 -3.02
CA GLU A 362 -41.45 -19.66 -1.58
C GLU A 362 -41.45 -18.23 -0.98
N ASP A 363 -42.58 -17.89 -0.35
CA ASP A 363 -42.85 -16.67 0.43
C ASP A 363 -42.05 -16.55 1.76
N ASP A 364 -41.06 -17.42 2.01
CA ASP A 364 -40.27 -17.40 3.26
C ASP A 364 -38.88 -16.73 3.11
N ASP A 365 -38.38 -16.51 1.88
CA ASP A 365 -37.06 -15.91 1.63
C ASP A 365 -37.11 -14.39 1.32
N ASP A 366 -38.30 -13.87 0.99
CA ASP A 366 -38.46 -12.47 0.57
C ASP A 366 -38.11 -11.49 1.71
N GLY A 367 -38.46 -11.85 2.96
CA GLY A 367 -38.06 -11.09 4.14
C GLY A 367 -36.55 -11.12 4.41
N GLY A 368 -35.83 -12.17 4.01
CA GLY A 368 -34.37 -12.26 4.08
C GLY A 368 -33.72 -11.34 3.05
N ARG A 369 -34.18 -11.45 1.80
CA ARG A 369 -33.67 -10.67 0.66
C ARG A 369 -33.89 -9.17 0.80
N ILE A 370 -35.02 -8.75 1.37
CA ILE A 370 -35.30 -7.34 1.70
C ILE A 370 -34.31 -6.82 2.76
N ARG A 371 -34.02 -7.61 3.80
CA ARG A 371 -33.04 -7.25 4.85
C ARG A 371 -31.62 -7.16 4.31
N GLU A 372 -31.23 -8.07 3.42
CA GLU A 372 -29.94 -8.05 2.74
C GLU A 372 -29.80 -6.83 1.82
N HIS A 373 -30.86 -6.48 1.08
CA HIS A 373 -30.87 -5.31 0.23
C HIS A 373 -30.75 -4.01 1.05
N GLU A 374 -31.45 -3.92 2.18
CA GLU A 374 -31.33 -2.78 3.11
C GLU A 374 -29.92 -2.69 3.72
N LEU A 375 -29.31 -3.83 4.07
CA LEU A 375 -27.94 -3.89 4.55
C LEU A 375 -26.96 -3.37 3.49
N LEU A 376 -27.08 -3.80 2.24
CA LEU A 376 -26.27 -3.32 1.13
C LEU A 376 -26.41 -1.81 0.92
N TYR A 377 -27.63 -1.25 1.06
CA TYR A 377 -27.84 0.20 1.04
C TYR A 377 -27.10 0.93 2.16
N ARG A 378 -27.15 0.41 3.39
CA ARG A 378 -26.43 0.99 4.53
C ARG A 378 -24.92 0.92 4.33
N ILE A 379 -24.40 -0.22 3.87
CA ILE A 379 -22.98 -0.40 3.55
C ILE A 379 -22.56 0.57 2.43
N ASN A 380 -23.36 0.69 1.36
CA ASN A 380 -23.08 1.63 0.27
C ASN A 380 -23.09 3.09 0.74
N ALA A 381 -24.01 3.47 1.62
CA ALA A 381 -24.05 4.80 2.21
C ALA A 381 -22.83 5.08 3.11
N GLN A 382 -22.41 4.10 3.92
CA GLN A 382 -21.21 4.20 4.75
C GLN A 382 -19.94 4.32 3.90
N MET A 383 -19.80 3.54 2.84
CA MET A 383 -18.65 3.64 1.93
C MET A 383 -18.61 5.00 1.22
N LYS A 384 -19.77 5.55 0.82
CA LYS A 384 -19.85 6.90 0.24
C LYS A 384 -19.48 7.98 1.26
N ALA A 385 -19.92 7.86 2.51
CA ALA A 385 -19.54 8.79 3.58
C ALA A 385 -18.02 8.72 3.83
N PHE A 386 -17.48 7.51 3.97
CA PHE A 386 -16.04 7.30 4.12
C PHE A 386 -15.24 7.87 2.94
N ARG A 387 -15.75 7.70 1.70
CA ARG A 387 -15.13 8.27 0.50
C ARG A 387 -15.05 9.80 0.54
N MET A 388 -16.08 10.46 1.05
CA MET A 388 -16.11 11.92 1.24
C MET A 388 -15.16 12.36 2.35
N GLU A 389 -15.10 11.64 3.47
CA GLU A 389 -14.16 11.92 4.57
C GLU A 389 -12.71 11.75 4.12
N LEU A 390 -12.42 10.69 3.37
CA LEU A 390 -11.11 10.43 2.76
C LEU A 390 -10.73 11.52 1.75
N GLN A 391 -11.68 11.97 0.93
CA GLN A 391 -11.44 13.11 0.03
C GLN A 391 -11.11 14.37 0.82
N GLY A 392 -11.90 14.68 1.85
CA GLY A 392 -11.64 15.82 2.72
C GLY A 392 -10.30 15.70 3.44
N PHE A 393 -9.86 14.49 3.80
CA PHE A 393 -8.52 14.25 4.35
C PHE A 393 -7.43 14.55 3.32
N ILE A 394 -7.56 14.06 2.08
CA ILE A 394 -6.62 14.34 0.98
C ILE A 394 -6.55 15.84 0.67
N ASP A 395 -7.69 16.54 0.67
CA ASP A 395 -7.75 17.98 0.40
C ASP A 395 -7.10 18.81 1.52
N ARG A 396 -7.15 18.32 2.77
CA ARG A 396 -6.49 18.94 3.94
C ARG A 396 -5.02 18.58 4.05
N LEU A 397 -4.55 17.53 3.39
CA LEU A 397 -3.13 17.20 3.32
C LEU A 397 -2.43 18.23 2.44
N GLU A 398 -2.01 19.34 3.04
CA GLU A 398 -1.13 20.32 2.41
C GLU A 398 0.21 19.66 2.09
N VAL A 399 0.36 19.18 0.85
CA VAL A 399 1.69 18.92 0.28
C VAL A 399 2.26 20.26 -0.15
N PRO A 400 3.46 20.65 0.32
CA PRO A 400 4.14 21.81 -0.23
C PRO A 400 4.27 21.59 -1.74
N LYS A 401 3.56 22.41 -2.54
CA LYS A 401 3.65 22.39 -4.00
C LYS A 401 5.13 22.27 -4.38
N PRO A 402 5.51 21.40 -5.33
CA PRO A 402 6.81 21.59 -5.96
C PRO A 402 6.76 23.01 -6.51
N GLU A 403 7.67 23.88 -6.05
CA GLU A 403 7.83 25.18 -6.67
C GLU A 403 7.97 24.92 -8.17
N GLU A 404 6.96 25.36 -8.94
CA GLU A 404 7.12 25.58 -10.35
C GLU A 404 8.34 26.48 -10.45
N ARG A 405 9.42 25.94 -11.02
CA ARG A 405 10.62 26.72 -11.34
C ARG A 405 10.12 27.99 -12.00
N ASP A 406 10.37 29.12 -11.34
CA ASP A 406 10.09 30.45 -11.85
C ASP A 406 10.49 30.47 -13.32
N SER A 407 9.49 30.56 -14.19
CA SER A 407 9.67 31.03 -15.54
C SER A 407 10.12 32.48 -15.40
N GLU A 408 11.43 32.70 -15.40
CA GLU A 408 12.01 34.02 -15.61
C GLU A 408 11.48 34.54 -16.97
N GLU A 409 10.47 35.41 -16.90
CA GLU A 409 10.12 36.29 -17.99
C GLU A 409 11.30 37.23 -18.28
N PRO A 410 11.72 37.38 -19.55
CA PRO A 410 12.70 38.39 -19.90
C PRO A 410 12.03 39.76 -19.91
N LEU A 411 12.45 40.65 -19.01
CA LEU A 411 12.09 42.06 -19.04
C LEU A 411 12.62 42.69 -20.35
N SER A 412 11.71 43.24 -21.14
CA SER A 412 11.98 44.19 -22.24
C SER A 412 12.20 45.60 -21.72
#